data_AF-A0A377ZTJ1-F1
#
_entry.id   AF-A0A377ZTJ1-F1
#
_cell.length_a   1.000
_cell.length_b   1.000
_cell.length_c   1.000
_cell.angle_alpha   90.00
_cell.angle_beta   90.00
_cell.angle_gamma   90.00
#
_symmetry.space_group_name_H-M   'P 1'
#
loop_
_entity.id
_entity.type
_entity.pdbx_description
1 polymer ?
#
loop_
_entity_poly.entity_id
_entity_poly.type
_entity_poly.pdbx_seq_one_letter_code
_entity_poly.pdbx_strand_id
1 'polypeptide(L)'
;MTIINHTLGFPRVGLRRELKKAQESYWAGNATREELLAVGRELRARHWEQQKQAGVDLLPVGDFRLVRPCSDYQPAAWQRAGSSSEQRRIHRHRYPVPHWPRPRADWRTGRAAEMTKWFNTNYHYMVPEFVKGQQFKLSWTQLLDEVDEALALGHKIKPVLLGPVTICGWVK
;
A
#
# COMPACT_ATOMS: atom_id res chain seq x y z
N MET A 1 -19.53 31.51 -6.96
CA MET A 1 -18.34 30.68 -7.26
C MET A 1 -18.06 29.87 -6.02
N THR A 2 -18.25 28.55 -6.06
CA THR A 2 -18.09 27.67 -4.88
C THR A 2 -16.63 27.25 -4.79
N ILE A 3 -15.98 27.53 -3.67
CA ILE A 3 -14.61 27.07 -3.38
C ILE A 3 -14.70 25.66 -2.80
N ILE A 4 -13.87 24.74 -3.30
CA ILE A 4 -13.85 23.33 -2.88
C ILE A 4 -12.58 23.07 -2.06
N ASN A 5 -12.73 22.54 -0.85
CA ASN A 5 -11.64 22.14 0.04
C ASN A 5 -11.32 20.65 -0.12
N HIS A 6 -10.04 20.33 -0.30
CA HIS A 6 -9.59 18.94 -0.34
C HIS A 6 -8.19 18.78 0.28
N THR A 7 -7.89 17.59 0.79
CA THR A 7 -6.54 17.23 1.25
C THR A 7 -5.84 16.35 0.21
N LEU A 8 -4.51 16.20 0.30
CA LEU A 8 -3.72 15.34 -0.60
C LEU A 8 -3.58 13.90 -0.05
N GLY A 9 -3.85 13.71 1.23
CA GLY A 9 -3.77 12.44 1.95
C GLY A 9 -3.79 12.68 3.45
N PHE A 10 -4.01 11.62 4.23
CA PHE A 10 -4.12 11.67 5.68
C PHE A 10 -3.20 10.65 6.38
N PRO A 11 -2.63 10.96 7.56
CA PRO A 11 -1.78 10.01 8.28
C PRO A 11 -2.51 8.71 8.65
N ARG A 12 -2.09 7.59 8.04
CA ARG A 12 -2.71 6.27 8.22
C ARG A 12 -2.41 5.56 9.56
N VAL A 13 -1.40 6.00 10.30
CA VAL A 13 -0.83 5.24 11.43
C VAL A 13 -1.80 5.16 12.63
N GLY A 14 -2.71 6.11 12.73
CA GLY A 14 -3.64 6.28 13.85
C GLY A 14 -3.00 7.01 15.03
N LEU A 15 -3.86 7.63 15.86
CA LEU A 15 -3.46 8.50 16.98
C LEU A 15 -2.56 7.80 18.00
N ARG A 16 -2.79 6.50 18.23
CA ARG A 16 -2.03 5.67 19.18
C ARG A 16 -1.19 4.61 18.49
N ARG A 17 -0.86 4.83 17.21
CA ARG A 17 -0.12 3.90 16.35
C ARG A 17 -0.78 2.53 16.22
N GLU A 18 -2.11 2.53 16.15
CA GLU A 18 -2.96 1.33 16.04
C GLU A 18 -2.52 0.46 14.86
N LEU A 19 -2.24 1.07 13.70
CA LEU A 19 -1.81 0.35 12.52
C LEU A 19 -0.46 -0.36 12.73
N LYS A 20 0.49 0.30 13.40
CA LYS A 20 1.81 -0.28 13.71
C LYS A 20 1.64 -1.52 14.58
N LYS A 21 0.85 -1.42 15.65
CA LYS A 21 0.61 -2.52 16.59
C LYS A 21 -0.05 -3.72 15.90
N ALA A 22 -1.05 -3.46 15.06
CA ALA A 22 -1.74 -4.50 14.32
C ALA A 22 -0.80 -5.21 13.33
N GLN A 23 0.06 -4.47 12.63
CA GLN A 23 1.05 -5.04 11.71
C GLN A 23 2.07 -5.90 12.41
N GLU A 24 2.64 -5.42 13.51
CA GLU A 24 3.62 -6.17 14.30
C GLU A 24 3.00 -7.44 14.90
N SER A 25 1.76 -7.36 15.38
CA SER A 25 1.03 -8.54 15.88
C SER A 25 0.80 -9.59 14.79
N TYR A 26 0.38 -9.14 13.60
CA TYR A 26 0.18 -10.02 12.44
C TYR A 26 1.49 -10.68 11.99
N TRP A 27 2.59 -9.93 11.93
CA TRP A 27 3.91 -10.48 11.58
C TRP A 27 4.43 -11.48 12.61
N ALA A 28 4.18 -11.24 13.90
CA ALA A 28 4.50 -12.17 14.97
C ALA A 28 3.62 -13.44 14.95
N GLY A 29 2.54 -13.45 14.17
CA GLY A 29 1.57 -14.55 14.13
C GLY A 29 0.60 -14.57 15.31
N ASN A 30 0.44 -13.42 15.99
CA ASN A 30 -0.48 -13.21 17.10
C ASN A 30 -1.84 -12.64 16.65
N ALA A 31 -1.96 -12.26 15.38
CA ALA A 31 -3.20 -11.80 14.77
C ALA A 31 -3.40 -12.43 13.38
N THR A 32 -4.66 -12.59 13.03
CA THR A 32 -5.12 -13.02 11.71
C THR A 32 -5.09 -11.88 10.70
N ARG A 33 -5.19 -12.23 9.42
CA ARG A 33 -5.25 -11.24 8.34
C ARG A 33 -6.54 -10.42 8.43
N GLU A 34 -7.62 -11.06 8.80
CA GLU A 34 -8.96 -10.48 8.95
C GLU A 34 -8.97 -9.41 10.03
N GLU A 35 -8.33 -9.68 11.18
CA GLU A 35 -8.19 -8.72 12.28
C GLU A 35 -7.39 -7.48 11.85
N LEU A 36 -6.27 -7.67 11.12
CA LEU A 36 -5.49 -6.54 10.63
C LEU A 36 -6.26 -5.72 9.58
N LEU A 37 -7.00 -6.37 8.69
CA LEU A 37 -7.87 -5.69 7.73
C LEU A 37 -9.00 -4.92 8.42
N ALA A 38 -9.56 -5.46 9.50
CA ALA A 38 -10.59 -4.79 10.30
C ALA A 38 -10.05 -3.51 10.94
N VAL A 39 -8.84 -3.56 11.53
CA VAL A 39 -8.17 -2.35 12.05
C VAL A 39 -7.95 -1.30 10.95
N GLY A 40 -7.58 -1.74 9.74
CA GLY A 40 -7.44 -0.86 8.58
C GLY A 40 -8.74 -0.16 8.19
N ARG A 41 -9.84 -0.92 8.11
CA ARG A 41 -11.20 -0.40 7.82
C ARG A 41 -11.63 0.62 8.87
N GLU A 42 -11.49 0.29 10.16
CA GLU A 42 -11.86 1.19 11.25
C GLU A 42 -11.07 2.51 11.21
N LEU A 43 -9.76 2.43 10.93
CA LEU A 43 -8.92 3.62 10.78
C LEU A 43 -9.38 4.50 9.62
N ARG A 44 -9.67 3.91 8.45
CA ARG A 44 -10.15 4.67 7.29
C ARG A 44 -11.47 5.35 7.57
N ALA A 45 -12.46 4.62 8.08
CA ALA A 45 -13.76 5.18 8.44
C ALA A 45 -13.62 6.35 9.44
N ARG A 46 -12.82 6.20 10.50
CA ARG A 46 -12.55 7.30 11.44
C ARG A 46 -11.87 8.49 10.78
N HIS A 47 -10.87 8.28 9.93
CA HIS A 47 -10.14 9.39 9.30
C HIS A 47 -10.98 10.13 8.26
N TRP A 48 -11.83 9.43 7.51
CA TRP A 48 -12.77 10.07 6.59
C TRP A 48 -13.80 10.91 7.34
N GLU A 49 -14.36 10.36 8.41
CA GLU A 49 -15.33 11.10 9.23
C GLU A 49 -14.70 12.32 9.90
N GLN A 50 -13.48 12.22 10.42
CA GLN A 50 -12.74 13.36 10.97
C GLN A 50 -12.51 14.47 9.95
N GLN A 51 -12.11 14.13 8.72
CA GLN A 51 -11.90 15.11 7.65
C GLN A 51 -13.23 15.75 7.20
N LYS A 52 -14.30 14.97 7.11
CA LYS A 52 -15.65 15.48 6.80
C LYS A 52 -16.13 16.46 7.87
N GLN A 53 -15.98 16.12 9.15
CA GLN A 53 -16.33 16.99 10.28
C GLN A 53 -15.50 18.28 10.29
N ALA A 54 -14.27 18.23 9.81
CA ALA A 54 -13.40 19.39 9.65
C ALA A 54 -13.74 20.27 8.42
N GLY A 55 -14.76 19.91 7.62
CA GLY A 55 -15.21 20.70 6.47
C GLY A 55 -14.45 20.43 5.16
N VAL A 56 -13.83 19.26 5.01
CA VAL A 56 -13.22 18.83 3.73
C VAL A 56 -14.31 18.34 2.79
N ASP A 57 -14.41 18.96 1.61
CA ASP A 57 -15.45 18.65 0.60
C ASP A 57 -15.14 17.38 -0.19
N LEU A 58 -13.87 17.13 -0.52
CA LEU A 58 -13.41 15.95 -1.26
C LEU A 58 -12.37 15.18 -0.45
N LEU A 59 -12.76 14.01 0.05
CA LEU A 59 -11.91 13.16 0.88
C LEU A 59 -10.94 12.34 0.03
N PRO A 60 -9.64 12.31 0.35
CA PRO A 60 -8.69 11.45 -0.34
C PRO A 60 -9.02 9.97 -0.04
N VAL A 61 -9.01 9.16 -1.09
CA VAL A 61 -9.13 7.70 -1.00
C VAL A 61 -7.98 7.09 -1.79
N GLY A 62 -7.34 6.05 -1.29
CA GLY A 62 -6.08 5.56 -1.86
C GLY A 62 -4.83 6.25 -1.33
N ASP A 63 -4.94 7.00 -0.25
CA ASP A 63 -3.83 7.45 0.59
C ASP A 63 -3.49 6.43 1.69
N PHE A 64 -4.48 5.66 2.15
CA PHE A 64 -4.27 4.56 3.09
C PHE A 64 -3.49 3.43 2.41
N ARG A 65 -2.58 2.83 3.18
CA ARG A 65 -1.82 1.66 2.77
C ARG A 65 -1.61 0.76 3.97
N LEU A 66 -1.45 -0.54 3.76
CA LEU A 66 -0.97 -1.44 4.80
C LEU A 66 0.56 -1.44 4.81
N VAL A 67 1.20 -1.70 3.67
CA VAL A 67 2.66 -1.65 3.53
C VAL A 67 3.08 -0.34 2.82
N ARG A 68 4.37 -0.06 2.59
CA ARG A 68 4.81 1.23 2.00
C ARG A 68 4.37 1.35 0.51
N PRO A 69 4.20 2.56 -0.05
CA PRO A 69 3.43 2.83 -1.29
C PRO A 69 3.87 2.15 -2.59
N CYS A 70 5.05 1.54 -2.64
CA CYS A 70 5.57 0.92 -3.87
C CYS A 70 5.58 -0.62 -3.85
N SER A 71 5.08 -1.27 -2.80
CA SER A 71 4.77 -2.71 -2.89
C SER A 71 3.64 -2.99 -3.88
N ASP A 72 2.75 -2.02 -4.06
CA ASP A 72 1.43 -2.28 -4.64
C ASP A 72 1.44 -2.30 -6.17
N TYR A 73 2.48 -1.73 -6.78
CA TYR A 73 2.70 -1.71 -8.23
C TYR A 73 3.55 -2.88 -8.74
N GLN A 74 3.88 -3.85 -7.89
CA GLN A 74 4.68 -5.01 -8.27
C GLN A 74 3.80 -6.13 -8.84
N PRO A 75 4.23 -6.77 -9.95
CA PRO A 75 3.38 -7.73 -10.65
C PRO A 75 3.14 -9.01 -9.84
N ALA A 76 1.94 -9.58 -10.00
CA ALA A 76 1.49 -10.84 -9.41
C ALA A 76 2.42 -12.05 -9.66
N ALA A 77 3.32 -11.97 -10.66
CA ALA A 77 4.34 -13.00 -10.93
C ALA A 77 5.26 -13.26 -9.72
N TRP A 78 5.48 -12.25 -8.87
CA TRP A 78 6.27 -12.38 -7.64
C TRP A 78 5.51 -12.98 -6.47
N GLN A 79 4.17 -13.05 -6.56
CA GLN A 79 3.31 -13.63 -5.50
C GLN A 79 3.19 -15.16 -5.62
N ARG A 80 3.53 -15.74 -6.77
CA ARG A 80 3.63 -17.18 -6.96
C ARG A 80 5.06 -17.65 -6.66
N ALA A 81 5.26 -18.19 -5.46
CA ALA A 81 6.33 -19.14 -5.19
C ALA A 81 6.14 -20.36 -6.13
N GLY A 82 6.71 -20.28 -7.33
CA GLY A 82 6.51 -21.32 -8.35
C GLY A 82 6.98 -20.98 -9.77
N SER A 83 7.74 -19.90 -9.97
CA SER A 83 8.29 -19.59 -11.28
C SER A 83 9.55 -20.43 -11.57
N SER A 84 9.74 -20.72 -12.86
CA SER A 84 10.71 -21.67 -13.42
C SER A 84 12.17 -21.38 -13.01
N SER A 85 13.05 -22.37 -13.14
CA SER A 85 14.48 -22.31 -12.78
C SER A 85 15.24 -21.13 -13.39
N GLU A 86 14.81 -20.63 -14.56
CA GLU A 86 15.39 -19.47 -15.25
C GLU A 86 15.08 -18.16 -14.50
N GLN A 87 13.83 -17.97 -14.07
CA GLN A 87 13.39 -16.81 -13.28
C GLN A 87 14.05 -16.80 -11.90
N ARG A 88 14.36 -17.97 -11.33
CA ARG A 88 15.15 -18.09 -10.09
C ARG A 88 16.61 -17.62 -10.23
N ARG A 89 17.23 -17.69 -11.41
CA ARG A 89 18.63 -17.24 -11.62
C ARG A 89 18.75 -15.73 -11.71
N ILE A 90 17.80 -15.06 -12.35
CA ILE A 90 17.83 -13.59 -12.52
C ILE A 90 17.39 -12.88 -11.22
N HIS A 91 16.53 -13.51 -10.43
CA HIS A 91 15.94 -12.91 -9.22
C HIS A 91 16.59 -13.36 -7.90
N ARG A 92 17.84 -13.85 -7.94
CA ARG A 92 18.58 -14.33 -6.75
C ARG A 92 18.84 -13.23 -5.70
N HIS A 93 18.47 -11.98 -5.93
CA HIS A 93 18.99 -10.86 -5.15
C HIS A 93 17.99 -10.00 -4.39
N ARG A 94 16.69 -9.95 -4.71
CA ARG A 94 15.66 -9.33 -3.85
C ARG A 94 14.31 -9.97 -4.10
N TYR A 95 13.63 -10.37 -3.03
CA TYR A 95 12.22 -10.70 -3.07
C TYR A 95 11.44 -9.47 -2.59
N PRO A 96 10.44 -9.01 -3.34
CA PRO A 96 9.52 -8.03 -2.80
C PRO A 96 8.85 -8.62 -1.55
N VAL A 97 8.72 -7.80 -0.51
CA VAL A 97 7.84 -8.15 0.62
C VAL A 97 6.44 -8.24 0.00
N PRO A 98 5.78 -9.41 0.04
CA PRO A 98 4.44 -9.50 -0.52
C PRO A 98 3.56 -8.44 0.14
N HIS A 99 2.57 -7.89 -0.59
CA HIS A 99 1.55 -6.99 0.01
C HIS A 99 1.06 -7.56 1.35
N TRP A 100 0.83 -8.89 1.37
CA TRP A 100 0.62 -9.67 2.58
C TRP A 100 1.81 -10.58 2.92
N PRO A 101 2.77 -10.15 3.77
CA PRO A 101 3.75 -11.09 4.30
C PRO A 101 3.02 -12.18 5.09
N ARG A 102 3.45 -13.44 4.95
CA ARG A 102 2.84 -14.53 5.71
C ARG A 102 3.23 -14.42 7.19
N PRO A 103 2.32 -14.69 8.13
CA PRO A 103 2.68 -14.82 9.54
C PRO A 103 3.78 -15.87 9.68
N ARG A 104 4.85 -15.57 10.41
CA ARG A 104 6.00 -16.48 10.60
C ARG A 104 6.68 -16.96 9.31
N ALA A 105 6.64 -16.17 8.22
CA ALA A 105 7.39 -16.51 7.00
C ALA A 105 8.89 -16.69 7.30
N ASP A 106 9.50 -17.72 6.70
CA ASP A 106 10.96 -17.87 6.71
C ASP A 106 11.61 -16.78 5.85
N TRP A 107 11.88 -15.65 6.48
CA TRP A 107 12.55 -14.48 5.90
C TRP A 107 14.00 -14.77 5.49
N ARG A 108 14.55 -15.97 5.77
CA ARG A 108 15.94 -16.34 5.44
C ARG A 108 16.16 -16.55 3.96
N THR A 109 15.10 -16.73 3.16
CA THR A 109 15.23 -17.10 1.75
C THR A 109 15.05 -15.93 0.77
N GLY A 110 14.76 -14.71 1.26
CA GLY A 110 14.61 -13.53 0.40
C GLY A 110 15.13 -12.22 0.97
N ARG A 111 15.84 -11.44 0.15
CA ARG A 111 16.31 -10.09 0.51
C ARG A 111 15.21 -9.08 0.27
N ALA A 112 14.94 -8.18 1.22
CA ALA A 112 13.95 -7.12 1.04
C ALA A 112 14.27 -6.24 -0.17
N ALA A 113 13.22 -5.73 -0.85
CA ALA A 113 13.33 -4.71 -1.87
C ALA A 113 14.07 -3.47 -1.34
N GLU A 114 14.73 -2.72 -2.23
CA GLU A 114 15.39 -1.49 -1.83
C GLU A 114 14.39 -0.49 -1.26
N MET A 115 14.83 0.31 -0.29
CA MET A 115 14.10 1.50 0.12
C MET A 115 14.98 2.73 -0.07
N THR A 116 14.38 3.81 -0.56
CA THR A 116 15.04 5.12 -0.67
C THR A 116 14.12 6.23 -0.19
N LYS A 117 14.67 7.44 -0.01
CA LYS A 117 13.92 8.60 0.47
C LYS A 117 12.90 9.05 -0.56
N TRP A 118 11.71 9.37 -0.08
CA TRP A 118 10.68 10.04 -0.85
C TRP A 118 11.05 11.52 -0.98
N PHE A 119 11.63 11.88 -2.13
CA PHE A 119 12.18 13.23 -2.38
C PHE A 119 13.10 13.70 -1.23
N ASN A 120 12.91 14.93 -0.76
CA ASN A 120 13.63 15.54 0.34
C ASN A 120 12.94 15.33 1.71
N THR A 121 12.01 14.38 1.81
CA THR A 121 11.32 14.08 3.08
C THR A 121 12.05 12.99 3.89
N ASN A 122 11.61 12.79 5.14
CA ASN A 122 12.04 11.65 5.96
C ASN A 122 11.24 10.37 5.69
N TYR A 123 10.28 10.42 4.76
CA TYR A 123 9.55 9.23 4.35
C TYR A 123 10.40 8.39 3.39
N HIS A 124 10.18 7.07 3.41
CA HIS A 124 10.88 6.13 2.53
C HIS A 124 9.85 5.30 1.77
N TYR A 125 10.12 5.06 0.49
CA TYR A 125 9.34 4.19 -0.37
C TYR A 125 10.20 3.01 -0.85
N MET A 126 9.54 1.93 -1.30
CA MET A 126 10.23 0.81 -1.93
C MET A 126 10.59 1.17 -3.37
N VAL A 127 11.79 0.86 -3.85
CA VAL A 127 12.14 1.16 -5.25
C VAL A 127 11.47 0.13 -6.17
N PRO A 128 10.73 0.54 -7.21
CA PRO A 128 10.19 -0.40 -8.19
C PRO A 128 11.30 -0.98 -9.07
N GLU A 129 11.20 -2.28 -9.39
CA GLU A 129 12.14 -3.01 -10.24
C GLU A 129 11.38 -3.54 -11.47
N PHE A 130 11.78 -3.12 -12.68
CA PHE A 130 11.17 -3.58 -13.94
C PHE A 130 12.14 -4.40 -14.77
N VAL A 131 11.62 -5.39 -15.50
CA VAL A 131 12.40 -6.16 -16.48
C VAL A 131 11.91 -5.93 -17.90
N LYS A 132 12.83 -6.05 -18.88
CA LYS A 132 12.48 -5.93 -20.30
C LYS A 132 11.44 -6.98 -20.68
N GLY A 133 10.37 -6.57 -21.36
CA GLY A 133 9.27 -7.46 -21.77
C GLY A 133 8.29 -7.82 -20.64
N GLN A 134 8.39 -7.17 -19.48
CA GLN A 134 7.44 -7.35 -18.38
C GLN A 134 6.02 -6.98 -18.80
N GLN A 135 5.07 -7.88 -18.46
CA GLN A 135 3.65 -7.68 -18.69
C GLN A 135 3.00 -7.14 -17.42
N PHE A 136 2.36 -5.97 -17.52
CA PHE A 136 1.64 -5.36 -16.41
C PHE A 136 0.17 -5.79 -16.42
N LYS A 137 -0.36 -6.08 -15.23
CA LYS A 137 -1.75 -6.51 -15.02
C LYS A 137 -2.24 -5.86 -13.74
N LEU A 138 -3.54 -5.59 -13.64
CA LEU A 138 -4.13 -5.14 -12.38
C LEU A 138 -4.02 -6.27 -11.34
N SER A 139 -3.22 -6.06 -10.30
CA SER A 139 -3.04 -6.99 -9.19
C SER A 139 -3.43 -6.42 -7.83
N TRP A 140 -3.72 -5.13 -7.77
CA TRP A 140 -4.05 -4.40 -6.56
C TRP A 140 -5.44 -3.79 -6.68
N THR A 141 -6.40 -4.41 -6.00
CA THR A 141 -7.81 -3.99 -6.00
C THR A 141 -8.20 -3.18 -4.77
N GLN A 142 -7.29 -3.01 -3.81
CA GLN A 142 -7.59 -2.33 -2.54
C GLN A 142 -8.10 -0.91 -2.75
N LEU A 143 -7.61 -0.15 -3.75
CA LEU A 143 -8.18 1.17 -4.04
C LEU A 143 -9.66 1.07 -4.41
N LEU A 144 -10.04 0.08 -5.21
CA LEU A 144 -11.44 -0.12 -5.60
C LEU A 144 -12.27 -0.45 -4.36
N ASP A 145 -11.77 -1.36 -3.52
CA ASP A 145 -12.42 -1.71 -2.26
C ASP A 145 -12.57 -0.49 -1.32
N GLU A 146 -11.56 0.37 -1.24
CA GLU A 146 -11.58 1.60 -0.42
C GLU A 146 -12.51 2.67 -0.99
N VAL A 147 -12.59 2.77 -2.32
CA VAL A 147 -13.55 3.65 -3.02
C VAL A 147 -14.97 3.20 -2.71
N ASP A 148 -15.27 1.91 -2.87
CA ASP A 148 -16.57 1.35 -2.58
C ASP A 148 -16.96 1.53 -1.11
N GLU A 149 -16.00 1.33 -0.19
CA GLU A 149 -16.19 1.57 1.25
C GLU A 149 -16.56 3.03 1.55
N ALA A 150 -15.81 3.99 1.01
CA ALA A 150 -16.05 5.40 1.25
C ALA A 150 -17.37 5.90 0.61
N LEU A 151 -17.72 5.38 -0.58
CA LEU A 151 -18.98 5.67 -1.24
C LEU A 151 -20.16 5.09 -0.47
N ALA A 152 -20.05 3.87 0.07
CA ALA A 152 -21.08 3.24 0.90
C ALA A 152 -21.35 4.03 2.20
N LEU A 153 -20.35 4.74 2.73
CA LEU A 153 -20.48 5.65 3.87
C LEU A 153 -21.04 7.04 3.48
N GLY A 154 -21.33 7.28 2.20
CA GLY A 154 -21.91 8.53 1.70
C GLY A 154 -20.90 9.68 1.61
N HIS A 155 -19.61 9.39 1.51
CA HIS A 155 -18.58 10.42 1.37
C HIS A 155 -18.41 10.87 -0.09
N LYS A 156 -18.13 12.16 -0.28
CA LYS A 156 -17.60 12.68 -1.54
C LYS A 156 -16.09 12.47 -1.56
N ILE A 157 -15.61 11.74 -2.54
CA ILE A 157 -14.22 11.25 -2.55
C ILE A 157 -13.42 11.80 -3.72
N LYS A 158 -12.11 11.73 -3.59
CA LYS A 158 -11.11 11.99 -4.61
C LYS A 158 -10.07 10.86 -4.57
N PRO A 159 -10.13 9.88 -5.48
CA PRO A 159 -9.14 8.83 -5.57
C PRO A 159 -7.73 9.40 -5.80
N VAL A 160 -6.74 8.87 -5.09
CA VAL A 160 -5.33 9.27 -5.13
C VAL A 160 -4.49 8.09 -5.63
N LEU A 161 -3.86 8.29 -6.77
CA LEU A 161 -2.99 7.33 -7.43
C LEU A 161 -1.68 8.02 -7.80
N LEU A 162 -0.59 7.26 -7.72
CA LEU A 162 0.69 7.75 -8.19
C LEU A 162 0.71 7.67 -9.72
N GLY A 163 1.12 8.77 -10.37
CA GLY A 163 1.15 8.83 -11.82
C GLY A 163 2.13 7.82 -12.44
N PRO A 164 1.79 7.23 -13.60
CA PRO A 164 2.62 6.20 -14.23
C PRO A 164 4.02 6.72 -14.62
N VAL A 165 4.11 7.98 -15.09
CA VAL A 165 5.39 8.60 -15.43
C VAL A 165 6.29 8.74 -14.20
N THR A 166 5.72 9.14 -13.06
CA THR A 166 6.46 9.25 -11.80
C THR A 166 6.99 7.90 -11.35
N ILE A 167 6.17 6.84 -11.45
CA ILE A 167 6.60 5.47 -11.13
C ILE A 167 7.76 5.05 -12.02
N CYS A 168 7.65 5.23 -13.35
CA CYS A 168 8.71 4.89 -14.30
C CYS A 168 10.01 5.65 -14.01
N GLY A 169 9.93 6.92 -13.60
CA GLY A 169 11.11 7.72 -13.24
C GLY A 169 11.81 7.28 -11.95
N TRP A 170 11.19 6.41 -11.15
CA TRP A 170 11.77 5.90 -9.90
C TRP A 170 12.30 4.47 -10.01
N VAL A 171 12.12 3.83 -11.16
CA VAL A 171 12.65 2.51 -11.45
C VAL A 171 14.17 2.59 -11.51
N LYS A 172 14.83 1.55 -10.98
CA LYS A 172 16.25 1.31 -11.21
C LYS A 172 16.48 0.26 -12.29
#